data_AF-A0A453QFW6-F1
#
_entry.id   AF-A0A453QFW6-F1
#
_cell.length_a   1.000
_cell.length_b   1.000
_cell.length_c   1.000
_cell.angle_alpha   90.00
_cell.angle_beta   90.00
_cell.angle_gamma   90.00
#
_symmetry.space_group_name_H-M   'P 1'
#
loop_
_entity.id
_entity.type
_entity.pdbx_description
1 polymer ?
#
loop_
_entity_poly.entity_id
_entity_poly.type
_entity_poly.pdbx_seq_one_letter_code
_entity_poly.pdbx_strand_id
1 'polypeptide(L)'
;WIYTGQISCSEDGGHYRPNKHAEISRQIFRELEKMYYTKGISPEDVLVIRKIHPCLPSFKSEFTATVPLTRIRDIAHRNDIPHELKQEIKHTIQNKLHRSAGPEDLVATEAMLTRITKNPGEYNGAFVEQFQIFYSELKDFFNAGR
;
A
#
# COMPACT_ATOMS: atom_id res chain seq x y z
N TRP A 1 6.40 4.73 -14.05
CA TRP A 1 5.70 6.03 -14.09
C TRP A 1 5.11 6.36 -12.73
N ILE A 2 4.29 5.49 -12.11
CA ILE A 2 3.91 5.59 -10.68
C ILE A 2 5.08 5.17 -9.77
N TYR A 3 5.72 4.03 -10.04
CA TYR A 3 6.90 3.54 -9.30
C TYR A 3 8.17 4.40 -9.49
N THR A 4 8.21 5.25 -10.52
CA THR A 4 9.37 6.08 -10.86
C THR A 4 9.22 7.54 -10.43
N GLY A 5 8.07 7.93 -9.86
CA GLY A 5 7.78 9.33 -9.48
C GLY A 5 7.76 10.31 -10.67
N GLN A 6 7.70 9.80 -11.91
CA GLN A 6 7.77 10.64 -13.13
C GLN A 6 6.44 11.35 -13.44
N ILE A 7 5.34 10.93 -12.83
CA ILE A 7 4.09 11.67 -12.83
C ILE A 7 3.80 12.12 -11.40
N SER A 8 3.47 13.40 -11.23
CA SER A 8 2.85 13.88 -10.00
C SER A 8 1.46 13.25 -9.88
N CYS A 9 1.31 12.30 -8.95
CA CYS A 9 0.00 11.79 -8.56
C CYS A 9 -0.71 12.86 -7.73
N SER A 10 -1.86 13.34 -8.20
CA SER A 10 -2.74 14.25 -7.47
C SER A 10 -3.97 13.49 -6.97
N GLU A 11 -4.29 13.59 -5.69
CA GLU A 11 -5.57 13.12 -5.15
C GLU A 11 -6.72 13.87 -5.87
N ASP A 12 -7.68 13.13 -6.44
CA ASP A 12 -8.88 13.69 -7.07
C ASP A 12 -9.97 14.06 -6.05
N GLY A 13 -9.65 13.97 -4.75
CA GLY A 13 -10.58 14.15 -3.63
C GLY A 13 -11.50 12.95 -3.40
N GLY A 14 -11.34 11.86 -4.15
CA GLY A 14 -12.11 10.63 -4.00
C GLY A 14 -11.81 9.88 -2.70
N HIS A 15 -12.78 9.09 -2.24
CA HIS A 15 -12.66 8.23 -1.07
C HIS A 15 -12.65 6.76 -1.52
N TYR A 16 -11.49 6.30 -1.97
CA TYR A 16 -11.28 4.93 -2.43
C TYR A 16 -10.43 4.14 -1.43
N ARG A 17 -11.11 3.41 -0.55
CA ARG A 17 -10.44 2.49 0.38
C ARG A 17 -9.55 1.49 -0.37
N PRO A 18 -8.54 0.89 0.30
CA PRO A 18 -7.58 0.01 -0.38
C PRO A 18 -8.24 -1.17 -1.11
N ASN A 19 -9.40 -1.64 -0.67
CA ASN A 19 -10.15 -2.69 -1.37
C ASN A 19 -10.68 -2.27 -2.74
N LYS A 20 -11.03 -0.99 -2.91
CA LYS A 20 -11.41 -0.46 -4.21
C LYS A 20 -10.21 -0.43 -5.15
N HIS A 21 -9.03 -0.07 -4.65
CA HIS A 21 -7.77 -0.11 -5.40
C HIS A 21 -7.41 -1.54 -5.81
N ALA A 22 -7.54 -2.52 -4.91
CA ALA A 22 -7.40 -3.94 -5.22
C ALA A 22 -8.38 -4.39 -6.31
N GLU A 23 -9.64 -3.97 -6.24
CA GLU A 23 -10.65 -4.33 -7.23
C GLU A 23 -10.38 -3.70 -8.61
N ILE A 24 -9.96 -2.43 -8.64
CA ILE A 24 -9.54 -1.76 -9.88
C ILE A 24 -8.33 -2.47 -10.49
N SER A 25 -7.35 -2.82 -9.66
CA SER A 25 -6.18 -3.59 -10.08
C SER A 25 -6.58 -4.92 -10.72
N ARG A 26 -7.51 -5.66 -10.09
CA ARG A 26 -8.06 -6.91 -10.64
C ARG A 26 -8.73 -6.70 -12.00
N GLN A 27 -9.46 -5.61 -12.18
CA GLN A 27 -10.11 -5.27 -13.45
C GLN A 27 -9.08 -4.97 -14.55
N ILE A 28 -8.09 -4.12 -14.24
CA ILE A 28 -6.99 -3.82 -15.17
C ILE A 28 -6.27 -5.10 -15.56
N PHE A 29 -5.89 -5.93 -14.58
CA PHE A 29 -5.22 -7.21 -14.82
C PHE A 29 -6.00 -8.08 -15.79
N ARG A 30 -7.31 -8.23 -15.60
CA ARG A 30 -8.17 -9.05 -16.48
C ARG A 30 -8.24 -8.50 -17.90
N GLU A 31 -8.32 -7.19 -18.08
CA GLU A 31 -8.33 -6.60 -19.42
C GLU A 31 -6.98 -6.74 -20.12
N LEU A 32 -5.86 -6.55 -19.40
CA LEU A 32 -4.53 -6.79 -19.95
C LEU A 32 -4.32 -8.25 -20.36
N GLU A 33 -4.77 -9.21 -19.55
CA GLU A 33 -4.70 -10.64 -19.90
C GLU A 33 -5.52 -10.96 -21.14
N LYS A 34 -6.75 -10.41 -21.26
CA LYS A 34 -7.56 -10.59 -22.48
C LYS A 34 -6.83 -10.07 -23.72
N MET A 35 -6.21 -8.89 -23.63
CA MET A 35 -5.40 -8.33 -24.71
C MET A 35 -4.21 -9.25 -25.03
N TYR A 36 -3.50 -9.72 -24.00
CA TYR A 36 -2.33 -10.56 -24.14
C TYR A 36 -2.58 -11.85 -24.95
N TYR A 37 -3.74 -12.48 -24.75
CA TYR A 37 -4.14 -13.69 -25.49
C TYR A 37 -4.90 -13.40 -26.80
N THR A 38 -5.14 -12.14 -27.15
CA THR A 38 -5.80 -11.78 -28.41
C THR A 38 -4.85 -11.98 -29.59
N LYS A 39 -5.35 -12.57 -30.68
CA LYS A 39 -4.56 -12.75 -31.91
C LYS A 39 -4.20 -11.39 -32.51
N GLY A 40 -2.93 -11.20 -32.86
CA GLY A 40 -2.44 -9.99 -33.52
C GLY A 40 -1.96 -8.87 -32.59
N ILE A 41 -1.73 -9.16 -31.30
CA ILE A 41 -1.10 -8.21 -30.38
C ILE A 41 0.30 -7.80 -30.86
N SER A 42 0.62 -6.51 -30.76
CA SER A 42 1.94 -6.01 -31.13
C SER A 42 3.01 -6.37 -30.08
N PRO A 43 4.29 -6.52 -30.47
CA PRO A 43 5.39 -6.67 -29.51
C PRO A 43 5.47 -5.51 -28.50
N GLU A 44 5.13 -4.29 -28.94
CA GLU A 44 5.11 -3.09 -28.10
C GLU A 44 4.06 -3.20 -26.99
N ASP A 45 2.84 -3.65 -27.32
CA ASP A 45 1.78 -3.88 -26.33
C ASP A 45 2.19 -4.94 -25.31
N VAL A 46 2.82 -6.03 -25.76
CA VAL A 46 3.36 -7.07 -24.87
C VAL A 46 4.36 -6.49 -23.88
N LEU A 47 5.24 -5.59 -24.33
CA LEU A 47 6.22 -4.92 -23.45
C LEU A 47 5.54 -3.99 -22.45
N VAL A 48 4.51 -3.25 -22.86
CA VAL A 48 3.72 -2.37 -21.98
C VAL A 48 3.00 -3.21 -20.92
N ILE A 49 2.30 -4.27 -21.31
CA ILE A 49 1.60 -5.19 -20.41
C ILE A 49 2.55 -5.74 -19.34
N ARG A 50 3.73 -6.24 -19.75
CA ARG A 50 4.76 -6.77 -18.84
C ARG A 50 5.29 -5.72 -17.85
N LYS A 51 5.29 -4.44 -18.22
CA LYS A 51 5.68 -3.34 -17.33
C LYS A 51 4.56 -2.94 -16.35
N ILE A 52 3.31 -3.04 -16.77
CA ILE A 52 2.15 -2.66 -15.94
C ILE A 52 1.85 -3.71 -14.88
N HIS A 53 1.80 -5.01 -15.24
CA HIS A 53 1.45 -6.09 -14.31
C HIS A 53 2.11 -6.01 -12.93
N PRO A 54 3.45 -5.86 -12.81
CA PRO A 54 4.10 -5.81 -11.49
C PRO A 54 3.84 -4.51 -10.72
N CYS A 55 3.33 -3.45 -11.37
CA CYS A 55 3.04 -2.16 -10.74
C CYS A 55 1.60 -2.07 -10.20
N LEU A 56 0.77 -3.06 -10.48
CA LEU A 56 -0.61 -3.10 -10.03
C LEU A 56 -0.66 -3.50 -8.54
N PRO A 57 -1.48 -2.87 -7.69
CA PRO A 57 -1.70 -3.33 -6.32
C PRO A 57 -2.17 -4.79 -6.28
N SER A 58 -1.78 -5.52 -5.25
CA SER A 58 -2.23 -6.89 -5.01
C SER A 58 -3.74 -6.93 -4.79
N PHE A 59 -4.37 -7.94 -5.41
CA PHE A 59 -5.80 -8.20 -5.32
C PHE A 59 -6.10 -9.56 -4.68
N LYS A 60 -5.21 -10.03 -3.80
CA LYS A 60 -5.47 -11.19 -2.94
C LYS A 60 -6.75 -10.99 -2.12
N SER A 61 -7.33 -12.10 -1.65
CA SER A 61 -8.56 -12.09 -0.86
C SER A 61 -8.50 -11.14 0.33
N GLU A 62 -7.37 -11.08 1.05
CA GLU A 62 -7.20 -10.18 2.19
C GLU A 62 -7.29 -8.69 1.83
N PHE A 63 -6.87 -8.31 0.62
CA PHE A 63 -6.88 -6.91 0.16
C PHE A 63 -8.20 -6.52 -0.50
N THR A 64 -8.97 -7.48 -1.00
CA THR A 64 -10.32 -7.25 -1.54
C THR A 64 -11.43 -7.27 -0.49
N ALA A 65 -11.12 -7.63 0.76
CA ALA A 65 -12.06 -7.61 1.88
C ALA A 65 -12.64 -6.20 2.13
N THR A 66 -13.76 -6.10 2.85
CA THR A 66 -14.44 -4.82 3.10
C THR A 66 -13.54 -3.78 3.79
N VAL A 67 -12.64 -4.23 4.65
CA VAL A 67 -11.69 -3.37 5.38
C VAL A 67 -10.33 -4.07 5.43
N PRO A 68 -9.48 -3.90 4.41
CA PRO A 68 -8.12 -4.44 4.42
C PRO A 68 -7.20 -3.51 5.22
N LEU A 69 -5.98 -3.99 5.50
CA LEU A 69 -4.92 -3.18 6.14
C LEU A 69 -5.34 -2.57 7.49
N THR A 70 -6.19 -3.27 8.26
CA THR A 70 -6.72 -2.76 9.54
C THR A 70 -5.70 -2.71 10.67
N ARG A 71 -4.58 -3.43 10.55
CA ARG A 71 -3.56 -3.50 11.61
C ARG A 71 -3.06 -2.14 12.05
N ILE A 72 -2.95 -1.18 11.12
CA ILE A 72 -2.55 0.20 11.44
C ILE A 72 -3.51 0.89 12.41
N ARG A 73 -4.80 0.55 12.37
CA ARG A 73 -5.79 1.04 13.34
C ARG A 73 -5.44 0.52 14.72
N ASP A 74 -5.22 -0.79 14.86
CA ASP A 74 -4.94 -1.39 16.17
C ASP A 74 -3.65 -0.83 16.76
N ILE A 75 -2.62 -0.64 15.92
CA ILE A 75 -1.37 0.04 16.27
C ILE A 75 -1.62 1.47 16.76
N ALA A 76 -2.41 2.25 16.02
CA ALA A 76 -2.77 3.63 16.38
C ALA A 76 -3.74 3.73 17.56
N HIS A 77 -4.25 2.61 18.10
CA HIS A 77 -5.10 2.58 19.28
C HIS A 77 -4.41 2.04 20.54
N ARG A 78 -3.16 1.60 20.45
CA ARG A 78 -2.36 1.10 21.57
C ARG A 78 -2.21 2.12 22.72
N ASN A 79 -2.06 1.60 23.94
CA ASN A 79 -1.91 2.39 25.17
C ASN A 79 -0.45 2.48 25.66
N ASP A 80 0.43 1.68 25.10
CA ASP A 80 1.86 1.57 25.45
C ASP A 80 2.76 2.41 24.53
N ILE A 81 2.19 3.39 23.82
CA ILE A 81 2.91 4.36 22.99
C ILE A 81 2.54 5.80 23.40
N PRO A 82 3.45 6.78 23.25
CA PRO A 82 3.16 8.18 23.54
C PRO A 82 1.97 8.72 22.73
N HIS A 83 1.19 9.62 23.32
CA HIS A 83 0.01 10.21 22.67
C HIS A 83 0.36 10.91 21.35
N GLU A 84 1.47 11.64 21.32
CA GLU A 84 1.93 12.34 20.13
C GLU A 84 2.22 11.37 18.97
N LEU A 85 2.93 10.26 19.25
CA LEU A 85 3.19 9.22 18.26
C LEU A 85 1.90 8.59 17.74
N LYS A 86 0.92 8.39 18.63
CA LYS A 86 -0.40 7.86 18.29
C LYS A 86 -1.14 8.75 17.30
N GLN A 87 -1.16 10.07 17.55
CA GLN A 87 -1.78 11.03 16.63
C GLN A 87 -1.04 11.08 15.30
N GLU A 88 0.29 11.06 15.33
CA GLU A 88 1.08 11.06 14.12
C GLU A 88 0.74 9.86 13.23
N ILE A 89 0.82 8.63 13.75
CA ILE A 89 0.47 7.40 13.01
C ILE A 89 -0.95 7.49 12.44
N LYS A 90 -1.91 7.99 13.23
CA LYS A 90 -3.29 8.15 12.80
C LYS A 90 -3.41 9.11 11.61
N HIS A 91 -2.77 10.26 11.67
CA HIS A 91 -2.95 11.34 10.69
C HIS A 91 -2.07 11.18 9.45
N THR A 92 -0.87 10.62 9.59
CA THR A 92 0.08 10.45 8.47
C THR A 92 -0.13 9.15 7.72
N ILE A 93 -0.63 8.09 8.37
CA ILE A 93 -0.77 6.76 7.75
C ILE A 93 -2.23 6.32 7.76
N GLN A 94 -2.85 6.12 8.93
CA GLN A 94 -4.17 5.46 9.00
C GLN A 94 -5.26 6.21 8.21
N ASN A 95 -5.38 7.53 8.41
CA ASN A 95 -6.43 8.34 7.78
C ASN A 95 -6.20 8.47 6.28
N LYS A 96 -4.93 8.55 5.86
CA LYS A 96 -4.54 8.67 4.46
C LYS A 96 -4.80 7.37 3.71
N LEU A 97 -4.25 6.27 4.19
CA LEU A 97 -4.45 4.94 3.63
C LEU A 97 -5.93 4.54 3.49
N HIS A 98 -6.76 4.87 4.50
CA HIS A 98 -8.20 4.56 4.45
C HIS A 98 -9.04 5.57 3.67
N ARG A 99 -8.49 6.73 3.30
CA ARG A 99 -9.12 7.66 2.36
C ARG A 99 -8.81 7.25 0.94
N SER A 100 -7.53 7.11 0.61
CA SER A 100 -7.06 6.59 -0.66
C SER A 100 -5.66 6.01 -0.48
N ALA A 101 -5.50 4.73 -0.74
CA ALA A 101 -4.19 4.08 -0.61
C ALA A 101 -3.29 4.45 -1.79
N GLY A 102 -2.08 4.92 -1.49
CA GLY A 102 -1.08 5.26 -2.50
C GLY A 102 0.35 4.89 -2.08
N PRO A 103 1.30 4.89 -3.03
CA PRO A 103 2.71 4.58 -2.74
C PRO A 103 3.33 5.52 -1.69
N GLU A 104 2.81 6.73 -1.53
CA GLU A 104 3.16 7.67 -0.47
C GLU A 104 2.93 7.09 0.93
N ASP A 105 1.91 6.26 1.13
CA ASP A 105 1.65 5.61 2.41
C ASP A 105 2.78 4.62 2.76
N LEU A 106 3.35 3.95 1.75
CA LEU A 106 4.48 3.04 1.93
C LEU A 106 5.73 3.81 2.39
N VAL A 107 6.02 4.95 1.74
CA VAL A 107 7.14 5.82 2.10
C VAL A 107 6.96 6.41 3.50
N ALA A 108 5.76 6.90 3.83
CA ALA A 108 5.44 7.42 5.15
C ALA A 108 5.58 6.35 6.24
N THR A 109 5.12 5.13 5.96
CA THR A 109 5.23 3.99 6.88
C THR A 109 6.68 3.57 7.08
N GLU A 110 7.51 3.53 6.03
CA GLU A 110 8.94 3.22 6.13
C GLU A 110 9.70 4.27 6.96
N ALA A 111 9.43 5.56 6.72
CA ALA A 111 10.03 6.64 7.50
C ALA A 111 9.65 6.55 8.98
N MET A 112 8.38 6.22 9.28
CA MET A 112 7.93 6.00 10.65
C MET A 112 8.62 4.78 11.28
N LEU A 113 8.69 3.66 10.57
CA LEU A 113 9.34 2.43 11.03
C LEU A 113 10.82 2.66 11.35
N THR A 114 11.52 3.39 10.47
CA THR A 114 12.92 3.76 10.67
C THR A 114 13.09 4.62 11.93
N ARG A 115 12.17 5.55 12.18
CA ARG A 115 12.21 6.40 13.37
C ARG A 115 12.00 5.60 14.65
N ILE A 116 10.99 4.72 14.70
CA ILE A 116 10.69 3.94 15.91
C ILE A 116 11.72 2.84 16.19
N THR A 117 12.48 2.41 15.18
CA THR A 117 13.56 1.41 15.36
C THR A 117 14.94 2.02 15.57
N LYS A 118 15.06 3.36 15.48
CA LYS A 118 16.34 4.07 15.59
C LYS A 118 17.08 3.80 16.90
N ASN A 119 16.36 3.79 18.02
CA ASN A 119 16.90 3.48 19.34
C ASN A 119 16.29 2.18 19.87
N PRO A 120 17.02 1.05 19.85
CA PRO A 120 16.52 -0.21 20.35
C PRO A 120 16.06 -0.10 21.81
N GLY A 121 14.83 -0.56 22.10
CA GLY A 121 14.25 -0.52 23.45
C GLY A 121 13.51 0.77 23.82
N GLU A 122 13.47 1.79 22.96
CA GLU A 122 12.69 3.02 23.19
C GLU A 122 11.17 2.74 23.21
N TYR A 123 10.71 1.82 22.35
CA TYR A 123 9.32 1.41 22.25
C TYR A 123 9.13 -0.08 22.57
N ASN A 124 7.92 -0.46 22.96
CA ASN A 124 7.57 -1.85 23.21
C ASN A 124 7.87 -2.73 21.97
N GLY A 125 8.61 -3.82 22.16
CA GLY A 125 8.94 -4.76 21.09
C GLY A 125 7.71 -5.28 20.34
N ALA A 126 6.61 -5.55 21.05
CA ALA A 126 5.35 -5.99 20.43
C ALA A 126 4.71 -4.88 19.56
N PHE A 127 4.91 -3.60 19.88
CA PHE A 127 4.46 -2.51 19.02
C PHE A 127 5.31 -2.45 17.74
N VAL A 128 6.64 -2.50 17.89
CA VAL A 128 7.58 -2.46 16.75
C VAL A 128 7.34 -3.65 15.81
N GLU A 129 7.15 -4.85 16.35
CA GLU A 129 6.85 -6.05 15.57
C GLU A 129 5.54 -5.92 14.78
N GLN A 130 4.46 -5.47 15.42
CA GLN A 130 3.19 -5.24 14.71
C GLN A 130 3.34 -4.20 13.59
N PHE A 131 4.17 -3.17 13.81
CA PHE A 131 4.46 -2.17 12.79
C PHE A 131 5.26 -2.74 11.61
N GLN A 132 6.23 -3.63 11.87
CA GLN A 132 6.99 -4.34 10.83
C GLN A 132 6.11 -5.28 10.01
N ILE A 133 5.18 -5.99 10.67
CA ILE A 133 4.20 -6.84 9.99
C ILE A 133 3.30 -5.97 9.11
N PHE A 134 2.77 -4.86 9.63
CA PHE A 134 1.96 -3.93 8.84
C PHE A 134 2.73 -3.39 7.63
N TYR A 135 3.99 -2.97 7.81
CA TYR A 135 4.82 -2.51 6.70
C TYR A 135 5.03 -3.61 5.64
N SER A 136 5.14 -4.87 6.06
CA SER A 136 5.24 -6.01 5.15
C SER A 136 3.93 -6.29 4.40
N GLU A 137 2.78 -6.18 5.07
CA GLU A 137 1.45 -6.24 4.45
C GLU A 137 1.29 -5.12 3.40
N LEU A 138 1.79 -3.91 3.70
CA LEU A 138 1.73 -2.77 2.80
C LEU A 138 2.65 -2.96 1.57
N LYS A 139 3.85 -3.53 1.77
CA LYS A 139 4.74 -3.92 0.66
C LYS A 139 4.11 -4.97 -0.24
N ASP A 140 3.45 -5.98 0.33
CA ASP A 140 2.73 -7.00 -0.43
C ASP A 140 1.53 -6.38 -1.18
N PHE A 141 0.79 -5.47 -0.54
CA PHE A 141 -0.29 -4.74 -1.18
C PHE A 141 0.18 -3.93 -2.40
N PHE A 142 1.33 -3.26 -2.33
CA PHE A 142 1.86 -2.48 -3.45
C PHE A 142 2.81 -3.26 -4.38
N ASN A 143 2.97 -4.58 -4.20
CA ASN A 143 3.97 -5.38 -4.92
C ASN A 143 5.39 -4.77 -4.87
N ALA A 144 5.73 -4.12 -3.76
CA ALA A 144 6.99 -3.42 -3.53
C ALA A 144 8.05 -4.26 -2.81
N GLY A 145 7.71 -5.48 -2.36
CA GLY A 145 8.67 -6.43 -1.80
C GLY A 145 9.44 -7.16 -2.90
N ARG A 146 10.60 -6.64 -3.27
CA ARG A 146 11.66 -7.39 -3.96
C ARG A 146 12.91 -7.43 -3.11
#